data_AF-A0A1M4S6U2-F1
#
_entry.id   AF-A0A1M4S6U2-F1
#
_cell.length_a   1.000
_cell.length_b   1.000
_cell.length_c   1.000
_cell.angle_alpha   90.00
_cell.angle_beta   90.00
_cell.angle_gamma   90.00
#
_symmetry.space_group_name_H-M   'P 1'
#
loop_
_entity.id
_entity.type
_entity.pdbx_description
1 polymer ?
#
loop_
_entity_poly.entity_id
_entity_poly.type
_entity_poly.pdbx_seq_one_letter_code
_entity_poly.pdbx_strand_id
1 'polypeptide(L)'
;MSFWKKAGDLALKAGSAALSEAKAAGERTKQYKEEMPLKGDDELFRIVQRERTSSMLKAGAAMQELKSRGYSPEEIKERIS
;
A
#
# COMPACT_ATOMS: atom_id res chain seq x y z
N MET A 1 -11.20 -41.95 -3.99
CA MET A 1 -11.37 -40.68 -3.22
C MET A 1 -10.27 -39.64 -3.53
N SER A 2 -9.79 -39.50 -4.78
CA SER A 2 -8.59 -38.68 -5.09
C SER A 2 -8.91 -37.27 -5.62
N PHE A 3 -10.14 -37.03 -6.10
CA PHE A 3 -10.54 -35.76 -6.70
C PHE A 3 -10.77 -34.63 -5.66
N TRP A 4 -11.47 -34.93 -4.56
CA TRP A 4 -11.67 -33.97 -3.46
C TRP A 4 -10.36 -33.55 -2.79
N LYS A 5 -9.38 -34.47 -2.66
CA LYS A 5 -8.04 -34.12 -2.15
C LYS A 5 -7.31 -33.15 -3.09
N LYS A 6 -7.33 -33.38 -4.40
CA LYS A 6 -6.70 -32.48 -5.38
C LYS A 6 -7.36 -31.09 -5.41
N ALA A 7 -8.68 -31.02 -5.31
CA ALA A 7 -9.40 -29.74 -5.23
C ALA A 7 -9.08 -28.99 -3.93
N GLY A 8 -9.00 -29.71 -2.80
CA GLY A 8 -8.58 -29.15 -1.51
C GLY A 8 -7.15 -28.61 -1.53
N ASP A 9 -6.20 -29.35 -2.11
CA ASP A 9 -4.81 -28.91 -2.24
C ASP A 9 -4.66 -27.68 -3.15
N LEU A 10 -5.47 -27.57 -4.22
CA LEU A 10 -5.47 -26.40 -5.09
C LEU A 10 -6.04 -25.16 -4.37
N ALA A 11 -7.16 -25.33 -3.66
CA ALA A 11 -7.77 -24.27 -2.86
C ALA A 11 -6.86 -23.81 -1.71
N LEU A 12 -6.18 -24.75 -1.03
CA LEU A 12 -5.18 -24.44 -0.01
C LEU A 12 -3.98 -23.71 -0.62
N LYS A 13 -3.47 -24.11 -1.78
CA LYS A 13 -2.35 -23.41 -2.44
C LYS A 13 -2.73 -22.02 -2.93
N ALA A 14 -3.89 -21.86 -3.55
CA ALA A 14 -4.41 -20.56 -3.97
C ALA A 14 -4.68 -19.66 -2.75
N GLY A 15 -5.28 -20.20 -1.69
CA GLY A 15 -5.51 -19.50 -0.44
C GLY A 15 -4.22 -19.14 0.29
N SER A 16 -3.22 -20.01 0.31
CA SER A 16 -1.91 -19.76 0.93
C SER A 16 -1.11 -18.72 0.16
N ALA A 17 -1.17 -18.74 -1.18
CA ALA A 17 -0.54 -17.72 -2.02
C ALA A 17 -1.20 -16.36 -1.83
N ALA A 18 -2.53 -16.30 -1.90
CA ALA A 18 -3.29 -15.07 -1.65
C ALA A 18 -3.09 -14.54 -0.23
N LEU A 19 -3.03 -15.42 0.79
CA LEU A 19 -2.78 -15.04 2.17
C LEU A 19 -1.34 -14.53 2.38
N SER A 20 -0.36 -15.13 1.71
CA SER A 20 1.05 -14.72 1.79
C SER A 20 1.26 -13.37 1.08
N GLU A 21 0.64 -13.17 -0.08
CA GLU A 21 0.63 -11.88 -0.78
C GLU A 21 -0.10 -10.80 0.03
N ALA A 22 -1.24 -11.14 0.65
CA ALA A 22 -1.97 -10.22 1.52
C ALA A 22 -1.16 -9.83 2.77
N LYS A 23 -0.48 -10.80 3.40
CA LYS A 23 0.41 -10.53 4.54
C LYS A 23 1.61 -9.67 4.12
N ALA A 24 2.26 -10.01 3.01
CA ALA A 24 3.38 -9.23 2.49
C ALA A 24 2.96 -7.80 2.09
N ALA A 25 1.78 -7.63 1.49
CA ALA A 25 1.23 -6.31 1.18
C ALA A 25 0.85 -5.53 2.45
N GLY A 26 0.30 -6.20 3.46
CA GLY A 26 -0.03 -5.61 4.76
C GLY A 26 1.21 -5.14 5.53
N GLU A 27 2.28 -5.94 5.55
CA GLU A 27 3.56 -5.58 6.18
C GLU A 27 4.21 -4.39 5.48
N ARG A 28 4.27 -4.38 4.13
CA ARG A 28 4.77 -3.22 3.37
C ARG A 28 3.95 -1.96 3.65
N THR A 29 2.63 -2.09 3.75
CA THR A 29 1.75 -0.95 4.06
C THR A 29 2.02 -0.39 5.46
N LYS A 30 2.25 -1.26 6.46
CA LYS A 30 2.65 -0.83 7.80
C LYS A 30 4.00 -0.12 7.78
N GLN A 31 5.00 -0.70 7.11
CA GLN A 31 6.33 -0.09 6.98
C GLN A 31 6.24 1.30 6.35
N TYR A 32 5.51 1.46 5.24
CA TYR A 32 5.34 2.79 4.65
C TYR A 32 4.65 3.76 5.61
N LYS A 33 3.61 3.33 6.34
CA LYS A 33 2.95 4.18 7.33
C LYS A 33 3.85 4.59 8.50
N GLU A 34 4.81 3.76 8.88
CA GLU A 34 5.79 4.08 9.93
C GLU A 34 6.90 5.02 9.41
N GLU A 35 7.26 4.88 8.13
CA GLU A 35 8.27 5.73 7.48
C GLU A 35 7.76 7.12 7.08
N MET A 36 6.48 7.25 6.72
CA MET A 36 5.93 8.53 6.23
C MET A 36 5.98 9.67 7.27
N PRO A 37 5.68 9.46 8.57
CA PRO A 37 5.80 10.48 9.59
C PRO A 37 7.22 11.02 9.77
N LEU A 38 8.23 10.22 9.46
CA LEU A 38 9.65 10.60 9.55
C LEU A 38 10.08 11.53 8.41
N LYS A 39 9.25 11.70 7.38
CA LYS A 39 9.53 12.51 6.20
C LYS A 39 8.94 13.91 6.34
N GLY A 40 9.61 14.88 5.72
CA GLY A 40 9.11 16.24 5.58
C GLY A 40 7.98 16.33 4.56
N ASP A 41 7.18 17.39 4.63
CA ASP A 41 5.99 17.56 3.79
C ASP A 41 6.35 17.55 2.29
N ASP A 42 7.40 18.26 1.87
CA ASP A 42 7.88 18.28 0.48
C ASP A 42 8.27 16.89 -0.03
N GLU A 43 8.86 16.07 0.83
CA GLU A 43 9.23 14.70 0.48
C GLU A 43 7.99 13.82 0.34
N LEU A 44 6.98 14.02 1.18
CA LEU A 44 5.69 13.35 1.06
C LEU A 44 4.98 13.70 -0.25
N PHE A 45 4.93 14.97 -0.65
CA PHE A 45 4.36 15.37 -1.95
C PHE A 45 5.09 14.71 -3.12
N ARG A 46 6.43 14.69 -3.08
CA ARG A 46 7.24 13.98 -4.09
C ARG A 46 6.95 12.49 -4.14
N ILE A 47 6.78 11.84 -2.99
CA ILE A 47 6.42 10.42 -2.91
C ILE A 47 5.06 10.18 -3.53
N VAL A 48 4.05 11.01 -3.20
CA VAL A 48 2.72 10.89 -3.81
C VAL A 48 2.80 11.03 -5.33
N GLN A 49 3.55 12.01 -5.85
CA GLN A 49 3.67 12.24 -7.29
C GLN A 49 4.43 11.13 -8.02
N ARG A 50 5.56 10.68 -7.46
CA ARG A 50 6.46 9.70 -8.08
C ARG A 50 5.94 8.27 -7.97
N GLU A 51 5.37 7.91 -6.82
CA GLU A 51 5.03 6.52 -6.50
C GLU A 51 3.58 6.17 -6.86
N ARG A 52 2.78 7.10 -7.37
CA ARG A 52 1.38 6.85 -7.77
C ARG A 52 1.21 5.71 -8.79
N THR A 53 2.23 5.46 -9.61
CA THR A 53 2.24 4.38 -10.62
C THR A 53 3.07 3.17 -10.19
N SER A 54 4.23 3.38 -9.55
CA SER A 54 5.13 2.29 -9.16
C SER A 54 4.73 1.60 -7.86
N SER A 55 4.20 2.35 -6.88
CA SER A 55 3.87 1.83 -5.56
C SER A 55 2.67 2.57 -4.97
N MET A 56 1.48 2.20 -5.46
CA MET A 56 0.22 2.82 -5.06
C MET A 56 0.00 2.78 -3.54
N LEU A 57 0.48 1.72 -2.86
CA LEU A 57 0.41 1.60 -1.40
C LEU A 57 1.25 2.67 -0.68
N LYS A 58 2.44 2.97 -1.20
CA LYS A 58 3.35 3.98 -0.65
C LYS A 58 2.84 5.39 -0.90
N ALA A 59 2.34 5.66 -2.11
CA ALA A 59 1.67 6.92 -2.43
C ALA A 59 0.43 7.14 -1.54
N GLY A 60 -0.35 6.09 -1.29
CA GLY A 60 -1.50 6.13 -0.39
C GLY A 60 -1.11 6.44 1.06
N ALA A 61 -0.04 5.82 1.57
CA ALA A 61 0.48 6.11 2.90
C ALA A 61 0.97 7.57 3.03
N ALA A 62 1.69 8.09 2.03
CA ALA A 62 2.16 9.48 2.02
C ALA A 62 1.00 10.48 1.93
N MET A 63 -0.02 10.17 1.13
CA MET A 63 -1.22 11.00 1.03
C MET A 63 -2.02 11.00 2.33
N GLN A 64 -2.10 9.85 3.02
CA GLN A 64 -2.76 9.75 4.30
C GLN A 64 -2.03 10.56 5.38
N GLU A 65 -0.70 10.54 5.37
CA GLU A 65 0.12 11.35 6.27
C GLU A 65 -0.07 12.86 6.02
N LEU A 66 -0.05 13.31 4.76
CA LEU A 66 -0.33 14.70 4.40
C LEU A 66 -1.72 15.15 4.88
N LYS A 67 -2.74 14.30 4.76
CA LYS A 67 -4.08 14.57 5.30
C LYS A 67 -4.07 14.69 6.82
N SER A 68 -3.35 13.80 7.52
CA SER A 68 -3.18 13.88 8.98
C SER A 68 -2.50 15.16 9.43
N ARG A 69 -1.64 15.75 8.57
CA ARG A 69 -0.97 17.04 8.80
C ARG A 69 -1.83 18.26 8.47
N GLY A 70 -3.04 18.05 7.96
CA GLY A 70 -4.02 19.11 7.68
C GLY A 70 -4.14 19.53 6.23
N TYR A 71 -3.42 18.89 5.30
CA TYR A 71 -3.56 19.18 3.88
C TYR A 71 -4.85 18.58 3.31
N SER A 72 -5.57 19.36 2.52
CA SER A 72 -6.75 18.88 1.80
C SER A 72 -6.33 17.99 0.62
N PRO A 73 -7.20 17.04 0.19
CA PRO A 73 -6.93 16.25 -1.01
C PRO A 73 -6.74 17.11 -2.27
N GLU A 74 -7.41 18.27 -2.33
CA GLU A 74 -7.31 19.23 -3.44
C GLU A 74 -5.95 19.95 -3.41
N GLU A 75 -5.51 20.44 -2.25
CA GLU A 75 -4.19 21.07 -2.08
C GLU A 75 -3.07 20.10 -2.45
N ILE A 76 -3.19 18.84 -2.03
CA ILE A 76 -2.24 17.80 -2.40
C ILE A 76 -2.22 17.60 -3.92
N LYS A 77 -3.40 17.56 -4.54
CA LYS A 77 -3.52 17.39 -5.99
C LYS A 77 -2.95 18.58 -6.76
N GLU A 78 -3.19 19.81 -6.32
CA GLU A 78 -2.64 21.02 -6.92
C GLU A 78 -1.12 21.05 -6.83
N ARG A 79 -0.53 20.59 -5.73
CA ARG A 79 0.93 20.56 -5.53
C ARG A 79 1.66 19.49 -6.33
N ILE A 80 0.97 18.41 -6.71
CA ILE A 80 1.56 17.28 -7.46
C ILE A 80 1.14 17.24 -8.93
N SER A 81 0.19 18.09 -9.35
CA SER A 81 -0.26 18.20 -10.75
C SER A 81 0.81 18.83 -11.64
#